data_AF-A0A7J4VLQ8-F1
#
_entry.id   AF-A0A7J4VLQ8-F1
#
_cell.length_a   1.000
_cell.length_b   1.000
_cell.length_c   1.000
_cell.angle_alpha   90.00
_cell.angle_beta   90.00
_cell.angle_gamma   90.00
#
_symmetry.space_group_name_H-M   'P 1'
#
loop_
_entity.id
_entity.type
_entity.pdbx_description
1 polymer ?
#
loop_
_entity_poly.entity_id
_entity_poly.type
_entity_poly.pdbx_seq_one_letter_code
_entity_poly.pdbx_strand_id
1 'polypeptide(L)'
;MRRSRFTGSLTLQRFDRYWNAAPISPHSVAYRTIPDDSVRLIRLGSGESRPDPAAFAERYGDRRWRCRSEGHPRGLRRLSTWFPLTSIRATRRRNPLGMDPRVGQAFELSLDRDALNQVTYEGLFVPASQTEPVGTQFYDKAHLMRRDVDKEKALLAQTGTPSPSFTLPSPIARRWSRSAR
;
A
#
# COMPACT_ATOMS: atom_id res chain seq x y z
N MET A 1 6.82 -25.87 -28.52
CA MET A 1 6.93 -24.76 -27.53
C MET A 1 5.87 -23.70 -27.89
N ARG A 2 4.69 -23.72 -27.27
CA ARG A 2 3.54 -22.89 -27.68
C ARG A 2 3.60 -21.56 -26.92
N ARG A 3 3.96 -20.47 -27.62
CA ARG A 3 3.98 -19.11 -27.06
C ARG A 3 2.55 -18.68 -26.74
N SER A 4 2.23 -18.57 -25.45
CA SER A 4 0.99 -17.94 -24.96
C SER A 4 1.15 -16.42 -25.09
N ARG A 5 0.25 -15.77 -25.86
CA ARG A 5 0.15 -14.31 -25.88
C ARG A 5 -0.61 -13.86 -24.64
N PHE A 6 0.03 -13.05 -23.80
CA PHE A 6 -0.61 -12.46 -22.64
C PHE A 6 -1.57 -11.35 -23.10
N THR A 7 -2.88 -11.60 -23.01
CA THR A 7 -3.94 -10.72 -23.56
C THR A 7 -4.71 -9.98 -22.44
N GLY A 8 -4.06 -9.72 -21.29
CA GLY A 8 -4.68 -9.02 -20.15
C GLY A 8 -5.69 -9.82 -19.33
N SER A 9 -5.87 -11.10 -19.65
CA SER A 9 -6.70 -12.04 -18.87
C SER A 9 -6.02 -13.40 -18.74
N LEU A 10 -6.17 -14.03 -17.57
CA LEU A 10 -5.74 -15.38 -17.26
C LEU A 10 -6.98 -16.22 -16.92
N THR A 11 -7.25 -17.23 -17.74
CA THR A 11 -8.34 -18.18 -17.49
C THR A 11 -7.76 -19.49 -16.96
N LEU A 12 -8.22 -19.89 -15.79
CA LEU A 12 -7.91 -21.17 -15.17
C LEU A 12 -9.12 -22.10 -15.35
N GLN A 13 -8.85 -23.36 -15.67
CA GLN A 13 -9.85 -24.43 -15.74
C GLN A 13 -9.64 -25.37 -14.55
N ARG A 14 -10.72 -25.95 -14.03
CA ARG A 14 -10.64 -26.92 -12.94
C ARG A 14 -9.83 -28.14 -13.38
N PHE A 15 -8.93 -28.59 -12.51
CA PHE A 15 -8.18 -29.82 -12.72
C PHE A 15 -8.86 -30.96 -11.98
N ASP A 16 -9.59 -31.82 -12.70
CA ASP A 16 -10.43 -32.85 -12.08
C ASP A 16 -9.63 -33.94 -11.33
N ARG A 17 -8.31 -34.06 -11.61
CA ARG A 17 -7.42 -34.98 -10.89
C ARG A 17 -6.76 -34.35 -9.65
N TYR A 18 -7.20 -33.15 -9.24
CA TYR A 18 -6.74 -32.55 -7.99
C TYR A 18 -7.21 -33.39 -6.80
N TRP A 19 -6.31 -33.65 -5.85
CA TRP A 19 -6.54 -34.54 -4.71
C TRP A 19 -7.75 -34.15 -3.86
N ASN A 20 -8.13 -32.86 -3.85
CA ASN A 20 -9.30 -32.33 -3.18
C ASN A 20 -10.24 -31.59 -4.15
N ALA A 21 -10.59 -32.21 -5.28
CA ALA A 21 -11.43 -31.59 -6.31
C ALA A 21 -12.91 -31.45 -5.91
N ALA A 22 -13.43 -32.32 -5.05
CA ALA A 22 -14.83 -32.34 -4.64
C ALA A 22 -15.40 -31.00 -4.11
N PRO A 23 -14.70 -30.23 -3.24
CA PRO A 23 -15.20 -28.94 -2.78
C PRO A 23 -15.03 -27.78 -3.77
N ILE A 24 -14.39 -27.98 -4.94
CA ILE A 24 -14.14 -26.91 -5.91
C ILE A 24 -15.34 -26.77 -6.84
N SER A 25 -16.23 -25.82 -6.51
CA SER A 25 -17.45 -25.54 -7.29
C SER A 25 -17.22 -24.92 -8.68
N PRO A 26 -16.33 -23.94 -8.90
CA PRO A 26 -16.21 -23.30 -10.21
C PRO A 26 -15.48 -24.20 -11.22
N HIS A 27 -16.06 -24.39 -12.40
CA HIS A 27 -15.41 -25.09 -13.52
C HIS A 27 -14.29 -24.28 -14.15
N SER A 28 -14.42 -22.94 -14.16
CA SER A 28 -13.38 -22.04 -14.66
C SER A 28 -13.38 -20.73 -13.90
N VAL A 29 -12.21 -20.08 -13.82
CA VAL A 29 -12.04 -18.76 -13.23
C VAL A 29 -11.25 -17.89 -14.20
N ALA A 30 -11.80 -16.73 -14.57
CA ALA A 30 -11.13 -15.76 -15.41
C ALA A 30 -10.66 -14.56 -14.57
N TYR A 31 -9.35 -14.40 -14.41
CA TYR A 31 -8.73 -13.21 -13.84
C TYR A 31 -8.51 -12.20 -14.94
N ARG A 32 -9.05 -10.99 -14.79
CA ARG A 32 -8.87 -9.90 -15.75
C ARG A 32 -8.21 -8.72 -15.07
N THR A 33 -7.09 -8.27 -15.63
CA THR A 33 -6.43 -7.05 -15.16
C THR A 33 -7.18 -5.85 -15.72
N ILE A 34 -7.86 -5.11 -14.84
CA ILE A 34 -8.53 -3.86 -15.17
C ILE A 34 -7.78 -2.77 -14.40
N PRO A 35 -6.79 -2.08 -14.99
CA PRO A 35 -5.93 -1.16 -14.26
C PRO A 35 -6.67 0.11 -13.81
N ASP A 36 -7.69 0.55 -14.53
CA ASP A 36 -8.49 1.72 -14.20
C ASP A 36 -9.54 1.39 -13.14
N ASP A 37 -9.52 2.13 -12.03
CA ASP A 37 -10.40 1.87 -10.88
C ASP A 37 -11.86 2.22 -11.18
N SER A 38 -12.14 3.23 -12.00
CA SER A 38 -13.51 3.62 -12.39
C SER A 38 -14.15 2.55 -13.27
N VAL A 39 -13.41 2.02 -14.25
CA VAL A 39 -13.87 0.90 -15.09
C VAL A 39 -14.09 -0.36 -14.24
N ARG A 40 -13.21 -0.60 -13.25
CA ARG A 40 -13.37 -1.73 -12.33
C ARG A 40 -14.63 -1.59 -11.48
N LEU A 41 -14.91 -0.38 -10.98
CA LEU A 41 -16.10 -0.09 -10.17
C LEU A 41 -17.39 -0.23 -10.96
N ILE A 42 -17.45 0.30 -12.19
CA ILE A 42 -18.63 0.20 -13.05
C ILE A 42 -18.98 -1.26 -13.34
N ARG A 43 -17.97 -2.09 -13.67
CA ARG A 43 -18.17 -3.53 -13.95
C ARG A 43 -18.55 -4.34 -12.73
N LEU A 44 -18.11 -3.92 -11.55
CA LEU A 44 -18.56 -4.48 -10.30
C LEU A 44 -20.02 -4.12 -10.03
N GLY A 45 -20.41 -2.88 -10.32
CA GLY A 45 -21.80 -2.42 -10.24
C GLY A 45 -22.74 -3.12 -11.23
N SER A 46 -22.27 -3.44 -12.44
CA SER A 46 -23.04 -4.19 -13.45
C SER A 46 -23.09 -5.70 -13.20
N GLY A 47 -22.34 -6.22 -12.21
CA GLY A 47 -22.26 -7.65 -11.89
C GLY A 47 -21.38 -8.46 -12.85
N GLU A 48 -20.72 -7.81 -13.81
CA GLU A 48 -19.79 -8.44 -14.77
C GLU A 48 -18.50 -8.93 -14.10
N SER A 49 -18.11 -8.34 -12.98
CA SER A 49 -17.00 -8.80 -12.15
C SER A 49 -17.45 -8.98 -10.72
N ARG A 50 -17.00 -10.06 -10.07
CA ARG A 50 -17.13 -10.21 -8.62
C ARG A 50 -15.98 -9.47 -7.92
N PRO A 51 -16.21 -8.90 -6.73
CA PRO A 51 -15.15 -8.26 -5.98
C PRO A 51 -14.09 -9.29 -5.61
N ASP A 52 -12.81 -8.89 -5.66
CA ASP A 52 -11.80 -9.58 -4.88
C ASP A 52 -12.19 -9.41 -3.40
N PRO A 53 -12.46 -10.51 -2.66
CA PRO A 53 -12.85 -10.43 -1.26
C PRO A 53 -11.85 -9.65 -0.40
N ALA A 54 -10.56 -9.63 -0.79
CA ALA A 54 -9.53 -8.90 -0.06
C ALA A 54 -9.56 -7.39 -0.35
N ALA A 55 -9.69 -6.97 -1.61
CA ALA A 55 -9.61 -5.57 -2.01
C ALA A 55 -10.92 -4.78 -1.80
N PHE A 56 -12.08 -5.46 -1.82
CA PHE A 56 -13.38 -4.78 -1.75
C PHE A 56 -13.73 -4.30 -0.33
N ALA A 57 -13.36 -5.08 0.69
CA ALA A 57 -13.60 -4.72 2.09
C ALA A 57 -12.78 -3.51 2.54
N GLU A 58 -11.58 -3.32 1.97
CA GLU A 58 -10.64 -2.26 2.35
C GLU A 58 -11.04 -0.89 1.80
N ARG A 59 -11.63 -0.82 0.61
CA ARG A 59 -11.86 0.46 -0.11
C ARG A 59 -13.32 0.92 -0.20
N TYR A 60 -14.30 0.01 -0.08
CA TYR A 60 -15.71 0.33 -0.38
C TYR A 60 -16.67 0.07 0.78
N GLY A 61 -16.20 0.15 2.02
CA GLY A 61 -17.04 0.03 3.23
C GLY A 61 -18.07 1.16 3.43
N ASP A 62 -18.20 2.08 2.47
CA ASP A 62 -19.11 3.21 2.54
C ASP A 62 -20.57 2.80 2.30
N ARG A 63 -21.46 3.36 3.13
CA ARG A 63 -22.91 3.05 3.20
C ARG A 63 -23.65 3.23 1.87
N ARG A 64 -23.06 3.97 0.93
CA ARG A 64 -23.65 4.34 -0.36
C ARG A 64 -23.58 3.22 -1.39
N TRP A 65 -22.63 2.29 -1.26
CA TRP A 65 -22.40 1.23 -2.24
C TRP A 65 -22.77 -0.13 -1.67
N ARG A 66 -24.07 -0.32 -1.45
CA ARG A 66 -24.67 -1.66 -1.37
C ARG A 66 -24.63 -2.29 -2.76
N CYS A 67 -23.44 -2.75 -3.17
CA CYS A 67 -23.38 -3.83 -4.14
C CYS A 67 -24.24 -4.95 -3.56
N ARG A 68 -25.17 -5.43 -4.39
CA ARG A 68 -26.20 -6.41 -4.07
C ARG A 68 -25.55 -7.78 -3.87
N SER A 69 -24.67 -7.91 -2.88
CA SER A 69 -24.21 -9.18 -2.36
C SER A 69 -25.03 -9.49 -1.12
N GLU A 70 -26.15 -10.18 -1.35
CA GLU A 70 -26.83 -10.90 -0.29
C GLU A 70 -25.78 -11.79 0.40
N GLY A 71 -25.44 -11.45 1.65
CA GLY A 71 -24.66 -12.33 2.54
C GLY A 71 -23.25 -11.91 2.93
N HIS A 72 -22.66 -10.81 2.45
CA HIS A 72 -21.35 -10.38 2.95
C HIS A 72 -21.47 -9.48 4.19
N PRO A 73 -20.86 -9.87 5.33
CA PRO A 73 -20.94 -9.08 6.55
C PRO A 73 -20.34 -7.69 6.36
N ARG A 74 -21.08 -6.70 6.87
CA ARG A 74 -20.68 -5.29 6.98
C ARG A 74 -19.28 -5.19 7.60
N GLY A 75 -18.39 -4.44 6.96
CA GLY A 75 -17.16 -3.94 7.58
C GLY A 75 -16.15 -5.00 7.98
N LEU A 76 -15.65 -5.79 7.03
CA LEU A 76 -14.41 -6.54 7.25
C LEU A 76 -13.22 -5.57 7.30
N ARG A 77 -12.96 -4.98 8.47
CA ARG A 77 -11.68 -4.33 8.76
C ARG A 77 -10.68 -5.45 9.01
N ARG A 78 -10.10 -5.98 7.93
CA ARG A 78 -9.10 -7.06 8.00
C ARG A 78 -7.75 -6.43 8.31
N LEU A 79 -7.02 -7.01 9.26
CA LEU A 79 -5.61 -6.70 9.43
C LEU A 79 -4.90 -7.08 8.13
N SER A 80 -4.46 -6.08 7.37
CA SER A 80 -3.58 -6.27 6.22
C SER A 80 -2.14 -6.24 6.72
N THR A 81 -1.30 -7.10 6.13
CA THR A 81 0.17 -7.02 6.28
C THR A 81 0.78 -6.12 5.22
N TRP A 82 -0.05 -5.51 4.36
CA TRP A 82 0.39 -4.55 3.37
C TRP A 82 0.58 -3.19 4.04
N PHE A 83 1.76 -2.60 3.87
CA PHE A 83 2.05 -1.25 4.35
C PHE A 83 2.91 -0.53 3.31
N PRO A 84 2.67 0.78 3.07
CA PRO A 84 3.55 1.59 2.25
C PRO A 84 4.87 1.81 3.01
N LEU A 85 5.96 1.22 2.52
CA LEU A 85 7.31 1.40 3.06
C LEU A 85 8.17 2.22 2.10
N THR A 86 8.76 3.30 2.62
CA THR A 86 9.82 4.02 1.90
C THR A 86 11.17 3.65 2.51
N SER A 87 11.92 2.78 1.84
CA SER A 87 13.31 2.49 2.20
C SER A 87 14.24 3.43 1.45
N ILE A 88 14.93 4.33 2.14
CA ILE A 88 15.93 5.21 1.54
C ILE A 88 17.29 4.53 1.66
N ARG A 89 17.83 4.04 0.53
CA ARG A 89 19.23 3.58 0.49
C ARG A 89 20.15 4.79 0.52
N ALA A 90 20.42 5.29 1.71
CA ALA A 90 21.38 6.35 1.90
C ALA A 90 22.80 5.78 1.82
N THR A 91 23.35 5.69 0.60
CA THR A 91 24.77 5.35 0.44
C THR A 91 25.59 6.44 1.14
N ARG A 92 26.47 6.02 2.07
CA ARG A 92 27.36 6.86 2.92
C ARG A 92 28.24 7.86 2.18
N ARG A 93 28.09 8.05 0.86
CA ARG A 93 28.91 8.96 0.05
C ARG A 93 28.17 10.12 -0.62
N ARG A 94 26.82 10.13 -0.69
CA ARG A 94 26.10 11.23 -1.39
C ARG A 94 24.75 11.68 -0.81
N ASN A 95 24.20 10.99 0.20
CA ASN A 95 22.90 11.35 0.78
C ASN A 95 23.08 11.80 2.24
N PRO A 96 22.67 13.04 2.61
CA PRO A 96 22.80 13.53 3.99
C PRO A 96 22.11 12.63 5.02
N LEU A 97 21.02 11.93 4.64
CA LEU A 97 20.33 10.96 5.49
C LEU A 97 21.22 9.76 5.91
N GLY A 98 22.31 9.50 5.18
CA GLY A 98 23.23 8.38 5.44
C GLY A 98 24.61 8.80 5.93
N MET A 99 24.85 10.11 6.04
CA MET A 99 26.12 10.66 6.55
C MET A 99 26.13 10.73 8.06
N ASP A 100 25.00 11.15 8.65
CA ASP A 100 24.83 11.32 10.08
C ASP A 100 23.49 10.69 10.50
N PRO A 101 23.49 9.74 11.45
CA PRO A 101 22.26 9.11 11.93
C PRO A 101 21.25 10.11 12.50
N ARG A 102 21.73 11.26 13.02
CA ARG A 102 20.86 12.33 13.55
C ARG A 102 20.03 12.99 12.47
N VAL A 103 20.53 13.07 11.24
CA VAL A 103 19.79 13.62 10.10
C VAL A 103 18.65 12.67 9.69
N GLY A 104 18.89 11.36 9.74
CA GLY A 104 17.84 10.35 9.57
C GLY A 104 16.77 10.42 10.67
N GLN A 105 17.20 10.55 11.93
CA GLN A 105 16.27 10.69 13.06
C GLN A 105 15.45 11.99 12.98
N ALA A 106 16.06 13.10 12.59
CA ALA A 106 15.36 14.36 12.34
C ALA A 106 14.31 14.21 11.23
N PHE A 107 14.65 13.52 10.13
CA PHE A 107 13.70 13.22 9.07
C PHE A 107 12.50 12.40 9.58
N GLU A 108 12.72 11.37 10.38
CA GLU A 108 11.64 10.57 10.98
C GLU A 108 10.70 11.39 11.87
N LEU A 109 11.26 12.36 12.63
CA LEU A 109 10.52 13.28 13.50
C LEU A 109 9.76 14.36 12.72
N SER A 110 10.16 14.67 11.49
CA SER A 110 9.46 15.65 10.64
C SER A 110 8.13 15.13 10.07
N LEU A 111 7.97 13.80 10.00
CA LEU A 111 6.86 13.13 9.31
C LEU A 111 5.58 13.08 10.16
N ASP A 112 4.53 13.75 9.68
CA ASP A 112 3.18 13.64 10.24
C ASP A 112 2.44 12.44 9.65
N ARG A 113 2.60 11.28 10.30
CA ARG A 113 1.99 10.02 9.81
C ARG A 113 0.47 10.01 9.95
N ASP A 114 -0.06 10.70 10.95
CA ASP A 114 -1.50 10.83 11.14
C ASP A 114 -2.12 11.66 9.99
N ALA A 115 -1.51 12.81 9.67
CA ALA A 115 -1.95 13.63 8.54
C ALA A 115 -1.78 12.91 7.20
N LEU A 116 -0.66 12.21 6.99
CA LEU A 116 -0.44 11.40 5.78
C LEU A 116 -1.51 10.32 5.61
N ASN A 117 -1.85 9.62 6.69
CA ASN A 117 -2.91 8.62 6.70
C ASN A 117 -4.27 9.24 6.37
N GLN A 118 -4.59 10.39 6.97
CA GLN A 118 -5.87 11.06 6.76
C GLN A 118 -6.03 11.57 5.32
N VAL A 119 -5.00 12.19 4.75
CA VAL A 119 -5.08 12.84 3.43
C VAL A 119 -4.96 11.84 2.29
N THR A 120 -4.06 10.86 2.42
CA THR A 120 -3.75 9.92 1.31
C THR A 120 -4.64 8.69 1.33
N TYR A 121 -5.01 8.23 2.53
CA TYR A 121 -5.68 6.95 2.73
C TYR A 121 -6.99 7.07 3.48
N GLU A 122 -7.52 8.28 3.65
CA GLU A 122 -8.82 8.53 4.29
C GLU A 122 -8.93 7.96 5.72
N GLY A 123 -7.78 7.81 6.41
CA GLY A 123 -7.73 7.24 7.77
C GLY A 123 -7.90 5.72 7.84
N LEU A 124 -7.85 5.02 6.70
CA LEU A 124 -8.06 3.57 6.65
C LEU A 124 -6.88 2.75 7.21
N PHE A 125 -5.71 3.36 7.41
CA PHE A 125 -4.52 2.68 7.93
C PHE A 125 -4.25 3.02 9.40
N VAL A 126 -3.36 2.25 10.01
CA VAL A 126 -2.78 2.55 11.33
C VAL A 126 -1.34 3.05 11.11
N PRO A 127 -1.02 4.27 11.54
CA PRO A 127 0.34 4.80 11.50
C PRO A 127 1.34 3.89 12.24
N ALA A 128 2.44 3.56 11.57
CA ALA A 128 3.50 2.70 12.11
C ALA A 128 4.87 3.38 12.01
N SER A 129 5.74 3.07 12.97
CA SER A 129 7.14 3.50 13.06
C SER A 129 8.14 2.37 12.78
N GLN A 130 7.65 1.15 12.53
CA GLN A 130 8.46 -0.03 12.27
C GLN A 130 7.81 -0.90 11.19
N THR A 131 8.58 -1.84 10.64
CA THR A 131 8.11 -2.79 9.63
C THR A 131 7.19 -3.85 10.22
N GLU A 132 7.26 -4.07 11.52
CA GLU A 132 6.39 -5.01 12.21
C GLU A 132 4.98 -4.40 12.33
N PRO A 133 3.92 -5.13 11.91
CA PRO A 133 2.56 -4.60 11.96
C PRO A 133 2.08 -4.32 13.38
N VAL A 134 1.32 -3.25 13.55
CA VAL A 134 0.71 -2.89 14.84
C VAL A 134 -0.22 -4.02 15.29
N GLY A 135 -0.02 -4.52 16.51
CA GLY A 135 -0.86 -5.55 17.12
C GLY A 135 -0.30 -6.98 17.03
N THR A 136 0.85 -7.18 16.40
CA THR A 136 1.57 -8.46 16.51
C THR A 136 2.34 -8.55 17.83
N GLN A 137 2.72 -9.78 18.21
CA GLN A 137 3.51 -10.04 19.42
C GLN A 137 4.92 -9.44 19.36
N PHE A 138 5.43 -9.17 18.16
CA PHE A 138 6.78 -8.65 17.94
C PHE A 138 6.81 -7.12 17.81
N TYR A 139 5.65 -6.47 17.90
CA TYR A 139 5.54 -5.01 17.79
C TYR A 139 6.10 -4.33 19.05
N ASP A 140 7.22 -3.62 18.90
CA ASP A 140 7.74 -2.76 19.96
C ASP A 140 6.88 -1.50 20.13
N LYS A 141 6.16 -1.41 21.25
CA LYS A 141 5.31 -0.27 21.61
C LYS A 141 6.10 0.93 22.13
N ALA A 142 7.34 0.75 22.57
CA ALA A 142 8.19 1.82 23.09
C ALA A 142 8.81 2.65 21.96
N HIS A 143 8.96 2.09 20.76
CA HIS A 143 9.60 2.74 19.62
C HIS A 143 8.61 3.47 18.69
N LEU A 144 7.67 4.22 19.28
CA LEU A 144 6.73 5.04 18.52
C LEU A 144 7.35 6.40 18.18
N MET A 145 7.75 6.57 16.93
CA MET A 145 8.22 7.87 16.42
C MET A 145 7.04 8.72 15.97
N ARG A 146 6.67 9.69 16.80
CA ARG A 146 5.67 10.73 16.48
C ARG A 146 6.37 11.97 15.92
N ARG A 147 5.61 12.78 15.20
CA ARG A 147 6.09 14.06 14.70
C ARG A 147 6.49 14.99 15.86
N ASP A 148 7.67 15.58 15.76
CA ASP A 148 8.22 16.54 16.73
C ASP A 148 9.19 17.49 16.02
N VAL A 149 8.67 18.64 15.59
CA VAL A 149 9.43 19.63 14.79
C VAL A 149 10.48 20.35 15.63
N ASP A 150 10.25 20.51 16.94
CA ASP A 150 11.20 21.20 17.81
C ASP A 150 12.42 20.32 18.07
N LYS A 151 12.21 19.02 18.32
CA LYS A 151 13.31 18.05 18.42
C LYS A 151 14.03 17.84 17.08
N GLU A 152 13.30 17.81 15.97
CA GLU A 152 13.88 17.78 14.62
C GLU A 152 14.88 18.92 14.43
N LYS A 153 14.46 20.17 14.65
CA LYS A 153 15.31 21.36 14.48
C LYS A 153 16.50 21.34 15.42
N ALA A 154 16.30 20.94 16.67
CA ALA A 154 17.38 20.82 17.66
C ALA A 154 18.40 19.75 17.25
N LEU A 155 17.96 18.62 16.69
CA LEU A 155 18.85 17.58 16.15
C LEU A 155 19.64 18.08 14.95
N LEU A 156 18.98 18.73 13.99
CA LEU A 156 19.65 19.27 12.79
C LEU A 156 20.69 20.34 13.14
N ALA A 157 20.42 21.21 14.12
CA ALA A 157 21.38 22.20 14.59
C ALA A 157 22.69 21.58 15.09
N GLN A 158 22.65 20.38 15.68
CA GLN A 158 23.84 19.67 16.18
C GLN A 158 24.67 18.99 15.08
N THR A 159 24.16 18.91 13.85
CA THR A 159 24.81 18.21 12.72
C THR A 159 25.67 19.13 11.87
N GLY A 160 25.65 20.45 12.12
CA GLY A 160 26.28 21.46 11.26
C GLY A 160 25.61 21.61 9.88
N THR A 161 24.57 20.81 9.59
CA THR A 161 23.76 20.86 8.37
C THR A 161 22.31 21.15 8.76
N PRO A 162 21.95 22.39 9.12
CA PRO A 162 20.60 22.73 9.60
C PRO A 162 19.52 22.57 8.52
N SER A 163 19.88 22.47 7.25
CA SER A 163 18.96 22.30 6.13
C SER A 163 19.54 21.32 5.11
N PRO A 164 19.47 20.01 5.36
CA PRO A 164 19.96 19.00 4.42
C PRO A 164 19.08 18.95 3.17
N SER A 165 19.69 18.83 2.00
CA SER A 165 18.99 18.66 0.72
C SER A 165 19.21 17.27 0.16
N PHE A 166 18.13 16.62 -0.28
CA PHE A 166 18.16 15.30 -0.89
C PHE A 166 16.97 15.10 -1.83
N THR A 167 17.08 14.11 -2.73
CA THR A 167 15.99 13.74 -3.64
C THR A 167 15.32 12.45 -3.17
N LEU A 168 14.00 12.46 -3.04
CA LEU A 168 13.19 11.25 -2.83
C LEU A 168 12.73 10.70 -4.18
N PRO A 169 13.23 9.53 -4.63
CA PRO A 169 12.75 8.92 -5.85
C PRO A 169 11.35 8.34 -5.62
N SER A 170 10.35 8.89 -6.30
CA SER A 170 9.01 8.27 -6.35
C SER A 170 8.95 7.27 -7.51
N PRO A 171 8.58 6.00 -7.26
CA PRO A 171 8.39 5.02 -8.33
C PRO A 171 7.24 5.41 -9.29
N ILE A 172 6.31 6.25 -8.84
CA ILE A 172 5.18 6.73 -9.64
C ILE A 172 5.60 7.88 -10.56
N ALA A 173 6.49 8.77 -10.11
CA ALA A 173 6.85 10.00 -10.84
C ALA A 173 7.58 9.75 -12.17
N ARG A 174 8.32 8.64 -12.33
CA ARG A 174 9.02 8.32 -13.60
C ARG A 174 8.07 8.12 -14.79
N ARG A 175 6.78 7.86 -14.55
CA ARG A 175 5.81 7.60 -15.63
C ARG A 175 5.15 8.87 -16.18
N TRP A 176 5.13 9.96 -15.40
CA TRP A 176 4.41 11.20 -15.73
C TRP A 176 5.28 12.28 -16.39
N SER A 177 6.59 12.07 -16.49
CA SER A 177 7.51 13.02 -17.17
C SER A 177 7.55 12.88 -18.70
N ARG A 178 6.44 12.46 -19.34
CA ARG A 178 6.33 12.56 -20.80
C ARG A 178 5.86 13.97 -21.15
N SER A 179 6.84 14.78 -21.55
CA SER A 179 6.75 15.97 -22.39
C SER A 179 5.33 16.43 -22.75
N ALA A 180 4.85 17.48 -22.08
CA ALA A 180 4.07 18.47 -22.81
C ALA A 180 5.04 19.18 -23.77
N ARG A 181 4.90 18.89 -25.05
CA ARG A 181 5.38 19.72 -26.14
C ARG A 181 4.15 20.15 -26.93
#